data_AF-A0A838EQ18-F1
#
_entry.id   AF-A0A838EQ18-F1
#
_cell.length_a   1.000
_cell.length_b   1.000
_cell.length_c   1.000
_cell.angle_alpha   90.00
_cell.angle_beta   90.00
_cell.angle_gamma   90.00
#
_symmetry.space_group_name_H-M   'P 1'
#
loop_
_entity.id
_entity.type
_entity.pdbx_description
1 polymer ?
#
loop_
_entity_poly.entity_id
_entity_poly.type
_entity_poly.pdbx_seq_one_letter_code
_entity_poly.pdbx_strand_id
1 'polypeptide(L)'
;MSLEEQETDWEITEQGLYIATRGFLIRRGYCCANRCRNCPYINWHLQSTWQPGPAECVKYVRGVPKAIVGAYTLLRFHEEQLEQREPAQQDYHREMIEHYRLLLEHWGSNAT
;
A
#
# COMPACT_ATOMS: atom_id res chain seq x y z
N MET A 1 30.42 7.29 6.96
CA MET A 1 28.99 7.45 7.26
C MET A 1 28.31 7.65 5.93
N SER A 2 27.68 6.61 5.39
CA SER A 2 26.96 6.71 4.12
C SER A 2 25.73 7.59 4.33
N LEU A 3 25.30 8.29 3.29
CA LEU A 3 24.14 9.19 3.28
C LEU A 3 22.79 8.49 3.59
N GLU A 4 22.82 7.20 3.90
CA GLU A 4 21.69 6.33 4.19
C GLU A 4 21.38 6.25 5.70
N GLU A 5 22.22 6.83 6.56
CA GLU A 5 22.01 6.85 8.00
C GLU A 5 21.06 8.01 8.41
N GLN A 6 19.79 7.63 8.62
CA GLN A 6 18.70 8.32 9.34
C GLN A 6 17.57 8.91 8.47
N GLU A 7 16.87 8.07 7.70
CA GLU A 7 15.46 8.34 7.45
C GLU A 7 14.70 8.22 8.78
N THR A 8 14.05 9.30 9.23
CA THR A 8 13.29 9.30 10.48
C THR A 8 12.04 8.43 10.34
N ASP A 9 11.62 7.78 11.42
CA ASP A 9 10.39 6.98 11.41
C ASP A 9 9.11 7.84 11.38
N TRP A 10 9.25 9.11 11.77
CA TRP A 10 8.14 10.03 11.97
C TRP A 10 8.45 11.42 11.40
N GLU A 11 7.46 11.99 10.73
CA GLU A 11 7.31 13.42 10.52
C GLU A 11 6.43 13.99 11.65
N ILE A 12 6.86 15.08 12.28
CA ILE A 12 6.04 15.79 13.28
C ILE A 12 5.48 17.04 12.61
N THR A 13 4.16 17.17 12.57
CA THR A 13 3.52 18.37 12.00
C THR A 13 3.64 19.55 12.95
N GLU A 14 3.38 20.76 12.44
CA GLU A 14 3.33 21.98 13.26
C GLU A 14 2.31 21.90 14.42
N GLN A 15 1.31 21.02 14.29
CA GLN A 15 0.29 20.75 15.32
C GLN A 15 0.70 19.65 16.30
N GLY A 16 1.93 19.13 16.21
CA GLY A 16 2.44 18.07 17.07
C GLY A 16 1.93 16.66 16.72
N LEU A 17 1.39 16.45 15.52
CA LEU A 17 0.92 15.13 15.09
C LEU A 17 2.08 14.31 14.52
N TYR A 18 2.16 13.03 14.90
CA TYR A 18 3.14 12.09 14.39
C TYR A 18 2.60 11.38 13.15
N ILE A 19 3.30 11.53 12.04
CA ILE A 19 2.98 10.88 10.77
C ILE A 19 4.11 9.90 10.46
N ALA A 20 3.78 8.60 10.46
CA ALA A 20 4.72 7.56 10.08
C ALA A 20 5.24 7.81 8.65
N THR A 21 6.57 7.80 8.48
CA THR A 21 7.18 7.97 7.16
C THR A 21 6.93 6.75 6.28
N ARG A 22 7.02 6.96 4.97
CA ARG A 22 6.82 5.88 4.00
C ARG A 22 7.85 4.77 4.21
N GLY A 23 9.13 5.10 4.41
CA GLY A 23 10.17 4.10 4.63
C GLY A 23 9.98 3.31 5.92
N PHE A 24 9.54 3.93 7.01
CA PHE A 24 9.15 3.18 8.22
C PHE A 24 8.02 2.20 7.95
N LEU A 25 6.98 2.62 7.22
CA LEU A 25 5.85 1.74 6.88
C LEU A 25 6.27 0.57 5.99
N ILE A 26 7.22 0.79 5.06
CA ILE A 26 7.82 -0.27 4.23
C ILE A 26 8.60 -1.26 5.12
N ARG A 27 9.47 -0.78 6.02
CA ARG A 27 10.23 -1.65 6.96
C ARG A 27 9.31 -2.46 7.87
N ARG A 28 8.22 -1.85 8.35
CA ARG A 28 7.18 -2.51 9.16
C ARG A 28 6.53 -3.67 8.40
N GLY A 29 6.34 -3.53 7.10
CA GLY A 29 5.95 -4.63 6.23
C GLY A 29 4.45 -4.81 6.03
N TYR A 30 3.60 -3.96 6.61
CA TYR A 30 2.16 -4.17 6.52
C TYR A 30 1.27 -2.94 6.70
N CYS A 31 0.03 -3.05 6.23
CA CYS A 31 -1.00 -2.02 6.41
C CYS A 31 -1.71 -2.16 7.76
N CYS A 32 -1.69 -1.09 8.57
CA CYS A 32 -2.45 -0.99 9.82
C CYS A 32 -3.92 -0.59 9.63
N ALA A 33 -4.37 -0.37 8.38
CA ALA A 33 -5.72 0.07 8.01
C ALA A 33 -6.21 1.42 8.58
N ASN A 34 -5.30 2.28 9.04
CA ASN A 34 -5.63 3.66 9.47
C ASN A 34 -5.82 4.65 8.31
N ARG A 35 -5.77 4.18 7.05
CA ARG A 35 -5.92 5.01 5.84
C ARG A 35 -4.95 6.19 5.76
N CYS A 36 -3.70 6.00 6.21
CA CYS A 36 -2.70 7.06 6.20
C CYS A 36 -2.23 7.41 4.78
N ARG A 37 -1.83 8.66 4.57
CA ARG A 37 -1.32 9.17 3.28
C ARG A 37 -0.02 8.49 2.81
N ASN A 38 0.80 8.03 3.76
CA ASN A 38 2.10 7.42 3.47
C ASN A 38 2.02 5.90 3.28
N CYS A 39 0.83 5.29 3.26
CA CYS A 39 0.69 3.84 3.18
C CYS A 39 1.32 3.31 1.88
N PRO A 40 2.32 2.42 1.94
CA PRO A 40 2.93 1.85 0.74
C PRO A 40 2.14 0.66 0.18
N TYR A 41 1.12 0.18 0.91
CA TYR A 41 0.40 -1.04 0.52
C TYR A 41 -0.97 -0.73 -0.09
N ILE A 42 -1.67 0.32 0.34
CA ILE A 42 -3.03 0.61 -0.14
C ILE A 42 -3.11 2.09 -0.50
N ASN A 43 -3.53 2.37 -1.74
CA ASN A 43 -3.81 3.72 -2.21
C ASN A 43 -5.18 4.20 -1.70
N TRP A 44 -5.29 4.39 -0.38
CA TRP A 44 -6.55 4.75 0.29
C TRP A 44 -7.21 6.03 -0.22
N HIS A 45 -6.42 6.93 -0.79
CA HIS A 45 -6.84 8.25 -1.24
C HIS A 45 -6.90 8.37 -2.76
N LEU A 46 -6.70 7.26 -3.50
CA LEU A 46 -6.72 7.21 -4.96
C LEU A 46 -5.83 8.30 -5.60
N GLN A 47 -4.66 8.54 -5.01
CA GLN A 47 -3.71 9.53 -5.53
C GLN A 47 -3.05 8.98 -6.79
N SER A 48 -3.03 9.77 -7.87
CA SER A 48 -2.42 9.38 -9.15
C SER A 48 -0.89 9.27 -9.09
N THR A 49 -0.27 9.96 -8.14
CA THR A 49 1.18 9.93 -7.91
C THR A 49 1.61 8.84 -6.93
N TRP A 50 0.65 8.10 -6.36
CA TRP A 50 0.95 7.03 -5.43
C TRP A 50 1.59 5.85 -6.17
N GLN A 51 2.63 5.29 -5.57
CA GLN A 51 3.28 4.08 -6.04
C GLN A 51 3.18 3.01 -4.96
N PRO A 52 3.04 1.73 -5.34
CA PRO A 52 3.12 0.63 -4.39
C PRO A 52 4.52 0.55 -3.78
N GLY A 53 4.60 0.03 -2.56
CA GLY A 53 5.86 -0.36 -1.95
C GLY A 53 6.44 -1.59 -2.63
N PRO A 54 7.73 -1.88 -2.44
CA PRO A 54 8.36 -3.07 -3.00
C PRO A 54 7.69 -4.35 -2.52
N ALA A 55 7.47 -5.30 -3.42
CA ALA A 55 6.77 -6.56 -3.14
C ALA A 55 7.50 -7.39 -2.08
N GLU A 56 8.84 -7.39 -2.12
CA GLU A 56 9.71 -8.07 -1.16
C GLU A 56 9.59 -7.54 0.28
N CYS A 57 9.01 -6.35 0.47
CA CYS A 57 8.77 -5.76 1.78
C CYS A 57 7.40 -6.13 2.36
N VAL A 58 6.55 -6.85 1.63
CA VAL A 58 5.22 -7.24 2.12
C VAL A 58 5.35 -8.40 3.11
N LYS A 59 4.95 -8.16 4.36
CA LYS A 59 4.92 -9.15 5.45
C LYS A 59 3.48 -9.58 5.73
N TYR A 60 3.31 -10.81 6.18
CA TYR A 60 2.03 -11.32 6.68
C TYR A 60 1.62 -10.60 7.97
N VAL A 61 0.31 -10.38 8.12
CA VAL A 61 -0.28 -9.91 9.38
C VAL A 61 -1.56 -10.64 9.67
N ARG A 62 -1.63 -11.21 10.87
CA ARG A 62 -2.87 -11.75 11.40
C ARG A 62 -3.81 -10.61 11.78
N GLY A 63 -4.99 -10.56 11.17
CA GLY A 63 -6.12 -9.82 11.73
C GLY A 63 -6.17 -8.33 11.48
N VAL A 64 -5.98 -7.87 10.23
CA VAL A 64 -6.43 -6.52 9.83
C VAL A 64 -7.55 -6.62 8.78
N PRO A 65 -8.80 -7.01 9.16
CA PRO A 65 -9.89 -7.19 8.21
C PRO A 65 -10.10 -5.98 7.29
N LYS A 66 -9.92 -4.77 7.84
CA LYS A 66 -10.05 -3.53 7.07
C LYS A 66 -9.00 -3.39 5.96
N ALA A 67 -7.76 -3.85 6.17
CA ALA A 67 -6.73 -3.81 5.14
C ALA A 67 -7.05 -4.80 4.02
N ILE A 68 -7.49 -6.01 4.37
CA ILE A 68 -7.91 -7.04 3.41
C ILE A 68 -9.08 -6.54 2.57
N VAL A 69 -10.13 -5.99 3.20
CA VAL A 69 -11.27 -5.41 2.49
C VAL A 69 -10.82 -4.27 1.58
N GLY A 70 -9.94 -3.39 2.05
CA GLY A 70 -9.39 -2.30 1.22
C GLY A 70 -8.64 -2.80 -0.01
N ALA A 71 -7.81 -3.83 0.13
CA ALA A 71 -7.10 -4.45 -0.98
C ALA A 71 -8.06 -5.07 -2.00
N TYR A 72 -9.10 -5.80 -1.54
CA TYR A 72 -10.14 -6.32 -2.43
C TYR A 72 -10.93 -5.21 -3.16
N THR A 73 -11.29 -4.14 -2.46
CA THR A 73 -12.01 -3.02 -3.06
C THR A 73 -11.20 -2.36 -4.17
N LEU A 74 -9.91 -2.11 -3.94
CA LEU A 74 -9.05 -1.48 -4.95
C LEU A 74 -8.68 -2.45 -6.08
N LEU A 75 -8.51 -3.75 -5.78
CA LEU A 75 -8.36 -4.77 -6.82
C LEU A 75 -9.54 -4.74 -7.80
N ARG A 76 -10.78 -4.82 -7.27
CA ARG A 76 -11.99 -4.76 -8.09
C ARG A 76 -12.09 -3.48 -8.90
N PHE A 77 -11.79 -2.34 -8.27
CA PHE A 77 -11.77 -1.06 -8.98
C PHE A 77 -10.85 -1.09 -10.20
N HIS A 78 -9.61 -1.58 -10.05
CA HIS A 78 -8.67 -1.64 -11.17
C HIS A 78 -9.05 -2.69 -12.22
N GLU A 79 -9.65 -3.82 -11.82
CA GLU A 79 -10.23 -4.79 -12.76
C GLU A 79 -11.34 -4.15 -13.60
N GLU A 80 -12.26 -3.43 -12.96
CA GLU A 80 -13.35 -2.69 -13.63
C GLU A 80 -12.81 -1.58 -14.56
N GLN A 81 -11.72 -0.90 -14.20
CA GLN A 81 -11.10 0.11 -15.07
C GLN A 81 -10.48 -0.50 -16.34
N LEU A 82 -9.90 -1.71 -16.27
CA LEU A 82 -9.38 -2.39 -17.47
C LEU A 82 -10.50 -2.74 -18.47
N GLU A 83 -11.70 -3.04 -17.99
CA GLU A 83 -12.86 -3.34 -18.84
C GLU A 83 -13.35 -2.11 -19.62
N GLN A 84 -13.11 -0.90 -19.12
CA GLN A 84 -13.53 0.36 -19.75
C GLN A 84 -12.67 0.77 -20.96
N ARG A 85 -11.60 0.03 -21.27
CA ARG A 85 -10.75 0.11 -22.48
C ARG A 85 -10.08 1.47 -22.77
N GLU A 86 -9.82 2.29 -21.75
CA GLU A 86 -8.96 3.48 -21.91
C GLU A 86 -7.50 3.02 -22.09
N PRO A 87 -6.83 3.24 -23.25
CA PRO A 87 -5.52 2.65 -23.51
C PRO A 87 -4.37 3.25 -22.69
N ALA A 88 -4.45 4.53 -22.32
CA ALA A 88 -3.34 5.24 -21.68
C ALA A 88 -3.09 4.79 -20.23
N GLN A 89 -4.09 4.22 -19.56
CA GLN A 89 -4.03 3.82 -18.15
C GLN A 89 -3.98 2.30 -17.92
N GLN A 90 -3.96 1.49 -18.98
CA GLN A 90 -4.03 0.04 -18.82
C GLN A 90 -2.83 -0.56 -18.10
N ASP A 91 -1.61 -0.10 -18.41
CA ASP A 91 -0.39 -0.58 -17.74
C ASP A 91 -0.44 -0.31 -16.24
N TYR A 92 -0.82 0.92 -15.86
CA TYR A 92 -1.04 1.29 -14.47
C TYR A 92 -2.05 0.37 -13.77
N HIS A 93 -3.21 0.12 -14.39
CA HIS A 93 -4.21 -0.76 -13.78
C HIS A 93 -3.74 -2.21 -13.69
N ARG A 94 -2.97 -2.72 -14.66
CA ARG A 94 -2.33 -4.05 -14.58
C ARG A 94 -1.35 -4.15 -13.41
N GLU A 95 -0.47 -3.16 -13.26
CA GLU A 95 0.49 -3.10 -12.16
C GLU A 95 -0.22 -3.06 -10.79
N MET A 96 -1.30 -2.27 -10.67
CA MET A 96 -2.07 -2.20 -9.42
C MET A 96 -2.79 -3.52 -9.11
N ILE A 97 -3.32 -4.20 -10.12
CA ILE A 97 -3.94 -5.53 -9.96
C ILE A 97 -2.91 -6.54 -9.45
N GLU A 98 -1.71 -6.59 -10.04
CA GLU A 98 -0.63 -7.47 -9.61
C GLU A 98 -0.26 -7.19 -8.14
N HIS A 99 -0.09 -5.91 -7.80
CA HIS A 99 0.19 -5.47 -6.43
C HIS A 99 -0.88 -5.93 -5.44
N TYR A 100 -2.17 -5.69 -5.69
CA TYR A 100 -3.22 -6.06 -4.75
C TYR A 100 -3.41 -7.59 -4.64
N ARG A 101 -3.19 -8.34 -5.71
CA ARG A 101 -3.18 -9.81 -5.66
C ARG A 101 -2.06 -10.33 -4.77
N LEU A 102 -0.85 -9.79 -4.92
CA LEU A 102 0.29 -10.13 -4.07
C LEU A 102 0.01 -9.82 -2.59
N LEU A 103 -0.58 -8.65 -2.28
CA LEU A 103 -0.97 -8.32 -0.89
C LEU A 103 -1.98 -9.32 -0.33
N LEU A 104 -3.01 -9.66 -1.10
CA LEU A 104 -4.06 -10.58 -0.66
C LEU A 104 -3.53 -12.01 -0.47
N GLU A 105 -2.59 -12.45 -1.31
CA GLU A 105 -1.88 -13.71 -1.12
C GLU A 105 -1.07 -13.68 0.19
N HIS A 106 -0.28 -12.64 0.41
CA HIS A 106 0.56 -12.54 1.61
C HIS A 106 -0.24 -12.34 2.90
N TRP A 107 -1.41 -11.71 2.85
CA TRP A 107 -2.25 -11.47 4.03
C TRP A 107 -3.34 -12.53 4.24
N GLY A 108 -3.74 -13.24 3.18
CA GLY A 108 -4.79 -14.27 3.20
C GLY A 108 -4.28 -15.69 3.43
N SER A 109 -3.09 -16.04 2.93
CA SER A 109 -2.61 -17.44 2.88
C SER A 109 -2.19 -18.05 4.23
N ASN A 110 -2.08 -17.28 5.31
CA ASN A 110 -1.74 -17.78 6.65
C ASN A 110 -2.87 -17.57 7.68
N ALA A 111 -4.13 -17.53 7.25
CA ALA A 111 -5.30 -17.43 8.14
C ALA A 111 -5.79 -18.79 8.71
N THR A 112 -4.98 -19.84 8.61
CA THR A 112 -5.26 -21.18 9.17
C THR A 112 -4.63 -21.36 10.54
#